data_AF-A0A371BD01-F1
#
_entry.id   AF-A0A371BD01-F1
#
_cell.length_a   1.000
_cell.length_b   1.000
_cell.length_c   1.000
_cell.angle_alpha   90.00
_cell.angle_beta   90.00
_cell.angle_gamma   90.00
#
_symmetry.space_group_name_H-M   'P 1'
#
loop_
_entity.id
_entity.type
_entity.pdbx_description
1 polymer ?
#
loop_
_entity_poly.entity_id
_entity_poly.type
_entity_poly.pdbx_seq_one_letter_code
_entity_poly.pdbx_strand_id
1 'polypeptide(L)'
;MMRVRLKADGRLVEIAPDGSEVAVEHRDPAAFVRQVRARCGLTQAAFAEKIEVPIETVRNWEQGKRNPRGPARALLKVIDRSPDAAFAALGGRR
;
A
#
# COMPACT_ATOMS: atom_id res chain seq x y z
N MET A 1 17.43 -20.61 7.87
CA MET A 1 17.59 -19.24 7.35
C MET A 1 16.78 -19.14 6.06
N MET A 2 15.85 -18.19 5.95
CA MET A 2 15.03 -18.03 4.74
C MET A 2 15.90 -17.50 3.60
N ARG A 3 15.71 -18.03 2.38
CA ARG A 3 16.51 -17.69 1.18
C ARG A 3 15.57 -17.20 0.08
N VAL A 4 15.95 -16.11 -0.58
CA VAL A 4 15.21 -15.54 -1.72
C VAL A 4 15.84 -16.04 -3.02
N ARG A 5 15.01 -16.40 -4.00
CA ARG A 5 15.43 -16.84 -5.35
C ARG A 5 14.73 -16.00 -6.42
N LEU A 6 15.50 -15.50 -7.38
CA LEU A 6 14.99 -14.87 -8.60
C LEU A 6 14.74 -15.97 -9.65
N LYS A 7 13.52 -16.02 -10.18
CA LYS A 7 13.11 -16.94 -11.24
C LYS A 7 13.50 -16.39 -12.62
N ALA A 8 13.55 -17.28 -13.61
CA ALA A 8 13.88 -16.93 -15.00
C ALA A 8 12.89 -15.95 -15.64
N ASP A 9 11.65 -15.88 -15.13
CA ASP A 9 10.62 -14.93 -15.54
C ASP A 9 10.67 -13.60 -14.75
N GLY A 10 11.71 -13.39 -13.94
CA GLY A 10 11.91 -12.18 -13.14
C GLY A 10 11.17 -12.15 -11.81
N ARG A 11 10.40 -13.19 -11.46
CA ARG A 11 9.71 -13.23 -10.15
C ARG A 11 10.66 -13.56 -9.00
N LEU A 12 10.49 -12.89 -7.88
CA LEU A 12 11.16 -13.25 -6.62
C LEU A 12 10.28 -14.23 -5.84
N VAL A 13 10.88 -15.33 -5.38
CA VAL A 13 10.24 -16.30 -4.48
C VAL A 13 11.06 -16.45 -3.21
N GLU A 14 10.36 -16.62 -2.10
CA GLU A 14 10.94 -16.97 -0.81
C GLU A 14 10.85 -18.47 -0.62
N ILE A 15 11.96 -19.11 -0.27
CA ILE A 15 12.00 -20.57 -0.05
C ILE A 15 11.86 -20.82 1.44
N ALA A 16 10.74 -21.42 1.81
CA ALA A 16 10.47 -21.85 3.18
C ALA A 16 11.37 -23.04 3.57
N PRO A 17 11.53 -23.35 4.86
CA PRO A 17 12.39 -24.45 5.32
C PRO A 17 12.00 -25.84 4.78
N ASP A 18 10.72 -26.02 4.41
CA ASP A 18 10.18 -27.24 3.81
C ASP A 18 10.41 -27.33 2.29
N GLY A 19 11.09 -26.34 1.69
CA GLY A 19 11.36 -26.26 0.27
C GLY A 19 10.20 -25.70 -0.56
N SER A 20 9.07 -25.34 0.06
CA SER A 20 7.98 -24.66 -0.64
C SER A 20 8.40 -23.26 -1.06
N GLU A 21 7.92 -22.85 -2.23
CA GLU A 21 8.18 -21.52 -2.78
C GLU A 21 6.95 -20.64 -2.55
N VAL A 22 7.15 -19.57 -1.77
CA VAL A 22 6.14 -18.53 -1.57
C VAL A 22 6.49 -17.39 -2.52
N ALA A 23 5.54 -16.96 -3.34
CA ALA A 23 5.74 -15.76 -4.16
C ALA A 23 6.03 -14.58 -3.22
N VAL A 24 7.18 -13.92 -3.40
CA VAL A 24 7.40 -12.64 -2.73
C VAL A 24 6.47 -11.67 -3.45
N GLU A 25 5.35 -11.32 -2.82
CA GLU A 25 4.55 -10.18 -3.28
C GLU A 25 5.44 -8.93 -3.20
N HIS A 26 6.19 -8.64 -4.26
CA HIS A 26 6.65 -7.29 -4.54
C HIS A 26 5.42 -6.50 -4.97
N ARG A 27 4.59 -6.17 -3.99
CA ARG A 27 3.45 -5.29 -4.20
C ARG A 27 4.04 -3.93 -4.56
N ASP A 28 3.97 -3.58 -5.85
CA ASP A 28 4.32 -2.24 -6.33
C ASP A 28 3.64 -1.21 -5.41
N PRO A 29 4.41 -0.47 -4.59
CA PRO A 29 3.84 0.45 -3.61
C PRO A 29 2.94 1.50 -4.27
N ALA A 30 3.26 1.88 -5.50
CA ALA A 30 2.48 2.85 -6.27
C ALA A 30 1.13 2.24 -6.70
N ALA A 31 1.14 1.01 -7.23
CA ALA A 31 -0.08 0.27 -7.54
C ALA A 31 -0.93 0.01 -6.29
N PHE A 32 -0.31 -0.30 -5.16
CA PHE A 32 -1.03 -0.50 -3.89
C PHE A 32 -1.79 0.76 -3.48
N VAL A 33 -1.15 1.93 -3.49
CA VAL A 33 -1.80 3.19 -3.13
C VAL A 33 -2.96 3.49 -4.08
N ARG A 34 -2.76 3.32 -5.39
CA ARG A 34 -3.83 3.45 -6.41
C ARG A 34 -5.02 2.54 -6.11
N GLN A 35 -4.76 1.28 -5.76
CA GLN A 35 -5.80 0.30 -5.47
C GLN A 35 -6.57 0.65 -4.20
N VAL A 36 -5.89 1.04 -3.12
CA VAL A 36 -6.53 1.46 -1.87
C VAL A 36 -7.46 2.64 -2.11
N ARG A 37 -7.00 3.68 -2.81
CA ARG A 37 -7.83 4.83 -3.16
C ARG A 37 -9.03 4.44 -4.02
N ALA A 38 -8.81 3.65 -5.08
CA ALA A 38 -9.86 3.24 -6.00
C ALA A 38 -10.96 2.44 -5.31
N ARG A 39 -10.59 1.55 -4.36
CA ARG A 39 -11.56 0.80 -3.55
C ARG A 39 -12.44 1.69 -2.67
N CYS A 40 -11.91 2.84 -2.25
CA CYS A 40 -12.68 3.83 -1.50
C CYS A 40 -13.60 4.67 -2.39
N GLY A 41 -13.54 4.54 -3.72
CA GLY A 41 -14.32 5.36 -4.65
C GLY A 41 -13.91 6.84 -4.69
N LEU A 42 -12.70 7.17 -4.23
CA LEU A 42 -12.26 8.56 -4.05
C LEU A 42 -11.36 9.04 -5.19
N THR A 43 -11.48 10.33 -5.52
CA THR A 43 -10.49 11.04 -6.33
C THR A 43 -9.17 11.17 -5.56
N GLN A 44 -8.05 11.46 -6.24
CA GLN A 44 -6.78 11.70 -5.55
C GLN A 44 -6.88 12.86 -4.54
N ALA A 45 -7.62 13.92 -4.88
CA ALA A 45 -7.85 15.07 -4.01
C ALA A 45 -8.65 14.69 -2.75
N ALA A 46 -9.80 14.03 -2.93
CA ALA A 46 -10.65 13.62 -1.82
C ALA A 46 -9.95 12.59 -0.92
N PHE A 47 -9.14 11.69 -1.49
CA PHE A 47 -8.34 10.75 -0.73
C PHE A 47 -7.25 11.44 0.09
N ALA A 48 -6.55 12.41 -0.50
CA ALA A 48 -5.53 13.20 0.18
C ALA A 48 -6.12 13.98 1.36
N GLU A 49 -7.28 14.61 1.16
CA GLU A 49 -8.04 15.31 2.20
C GLU A 49 -8.43 14.36 3.35
N LYS A 50 -9.02 13.20 3.01
CA LYS A 50 -9.47 12.19 3.98
C LYS A 50 -8.36 11.66 4.89
N ILE A 51 -7.11 11.59 4.40
CA ILE A 51 -5.96 11.08 5.16
C ILE A 51 -5.01 12.20 5.61
N GLU A 52 -5.44 13.46 5.49
CA GLU A 52 -4.73 14.65 5.94
C GLU A 52 -3.31 14.82 5.39
N VAL A 53 -3.12 14.55 4.09
CA VAL A 53 -1.85 14.79 3.40
C VAL A 53 -2.04 15.73 2.21
N PRO A 54 -0.99 16.45 1.78
CA PRO A 54 -1.04 17.21 0.53
C PRO A 54 -1.36 16.30 -0.67
N ILE A 55 -2.14 16.78 -1.63
CA ILE A 55 -2.45 16.04 -2.88
C ILE A 55 -1.20 15.57 -3.62
N GLU A 56 -0.13 16.38 -3.58
CA GLU A 56 1.17 16.04 -4.16
C GLU A 56 1.79 14.79 -3.53
N THR A 57 1.53 14.52 -2.25
CA THR A 57 1.99 13.31 -1.57
C THR A 57 1.35 12.06 -2.18
N VAL A 58 0.03 12.07 -2.37
CA VAL A 58 -0.71 10.97 -3.01
C VAL A 58 -0.27 10.79 -4.46
N ARG A 59 -0.11 11.87 -5.21
CA ARG A 59 0.40 11.82 -6.59
C ARG A 59 1.80 11.21 -6.67
N ASN A 60 2.72 11.66 -5.82
CA ASN A 60 4.08 11.12 -5.77
C ASN A 60 4.11 9.64 -5.39
N TRP A 61 3.20 9.18 -4.53
CA TRP A 61 3.03 7.77 -4.20
C TRP A 61 2.47 6.97 -5.38
N GLU A 62 1.37 7.39 -5.98
CA GLU A 62 0.72 6.66 -7.07
C GLU A 62 1.54 6.61 -8.36
N GLN A 63 2.46 7.56 -8.54
CA GLN A 63 3.44 7.61 -9.64
C GLN A 63 4.76 6.89 -9.32
N GLY A 64 4.96 6.40 -8.09
CA GLY A 64 6.20 5.74 -7.68
C GLY A 64 7.41 6.66 -7.50
N LYS A 65 7.22 7.99 -7.54
CA LYS A 65 8.28 8.99 -7.27
C LYS A 65 8.74 8.92 -5.82
N ARG A 66 7.84 8.57 -4.91
CA ARG A 66 8.11 8.30 -3.49
C ARG A 66 7.28 7.11 -3.04
N ASN A 67 7.75 6.38 -2.03
CA ASN A 67 6.98 5.29 -1.44
C ASN A 67 6.44 5.71 -0.06
N PRO A 68 5.22 5.30 0.34
CA PRO A 68 4.73 5.48 1.69
C PRO A 68 5.61 4.68 2.68
N ARG A 69 5.97 5.31 3.80
CA ARG A 69 6.85 4.72 4.83
C ARG A 69 6.20 4.77 6.20
N GLY A 70 6.65 3.88 7.10
CA GLY A 70 6.27 3.89 8.51
C GLY A 70 4.75 4.03 8.72
N PRO A 71 4.28 5.09 9.42
CA PRO A 71 2.86 5.33 9.70
C PRO A 71 1.98 5.40 8.44
N ALA A 72 2.43 6.06 7.37
CA ALA A 72 1.64 6.16 6.13
C ALA A 72 1.36 4.79 5.52
N ARG A 73 2.36 3.89 5.54
CA ARG A 73 2.19 2.51 5.05
C ARG A 73 1.25 1.70 5.95
N ALA A 74 1.30 1.91 7.25
CA ALA A 74 0.38 1.27 8.19
C ALA A 74 -1.06 1.76 7.97
N LEU A 75 -1.26 3.07 7.85
CA LEU A 75 -2.55 3.68 7.57
C LEU A 75 -3.17 3.15 6.27
N LEU A 76 -2.39 3.10 5.18
CA LEU A 76 -2.87 2.55 3.91
C LEU A 76 -3.34 1.09 4.03
N LYS A 77 -2.67 0.27 4.86
CA LYS A 77 -3.11 -1.11 5.13
C LYS A 77 -4.40 -1.18 5.95
N VAL A 78 -4.60 -0.23 6.88
CA VAL A 78 -5.83 -0.14 7.66
C VAL A 78 -6.99 0.27 6.74
N ILE A 79 -6.79 1.29 5.91
CA ILE A 79 -7.78 1.76 4.93
C ILE A 79 -8.09 0.65 3.91
N ASP A 80 -7.09 -0.11 3.45
CA ASP A 80 -7.26 -1.25 2.53
C ASP A 80 -8.25 -2.30 3.06
N ARG A 81 -8.24 -2.53 4.38
CA ARG A 81 -9.03 -3.58 5.06
C ARG A 81 -10.35 -3.07 5.60
N SER A 82 -10.40 -1.84 6.09
CA SER A 82 -11.55 -1.29 6.81
C SER A 82 -11.68 0.21 6.54
N PRO A 83 -12.04 0.60 5.31
CA PRO A 83 -12.07 2.02 4.91
C PRO A 83 -13.06 2.83 5.75
N ASP A 84 -14.25 2.29 6.03
CA ASP A 84 -15.28 3.00 6.81
C ASP A 84 -14.81 3.29 8.25
N ALA A 85 -14.23 2.28 8.92
CA ALA A 85 -13.70 2.45 10.27
C ALA A 85 -12.49 3.40 10.29
N ALA A 86 -11.61 3.32 9.29
CA ALA A 86 -10.47 4.20 9.17
C ALA A 86 -10.89 5.66 9.01
N PHE A 87 -11.83 5.95 8.11
CA PHE A 87 -12.31 7.32 7.88
C PHE A 87 -13.19 7.84 9.02
N ALA A 88 -13.94 6.97 9.70
CA ALA A 88 -14.65 7.35 10.92
C ALA A 88 -13.68 7.77 12.03
N ALA A 89 -12.56 7.05 12.19
CA ALA A 89 -11.53 7.39 13.16
C ALA A 89 -10.78 8.69 12.81
N LEU A 90 -10.50 8.93 11.52
CA LEU A 90 -9.87 10.17 11.04
C LEU A 90 -10.81 11.38 11.14
N GLY A 91 -12.12 11.18 10.98
CA GLY A 91 -13.14 12.24 11.11
C GLY A 91 -13.52 12.60 12.56
N GLY A 92 -12.78 12.10 13.56
CA GLY A 92 -13.06 12.34 14.97
C GLY A 92 -12.71 13.77 15.42
N ARG A 93 -13.76 14.54 15.78
CA ARG A 93 -13.76 15.86 16.48
C ARG A 93 -12.44 16.64 16.46
N ARG A 94 -12.36 17.56 15.50
CA ARG A 94 -11.50 18.73 15.56
C ARG A 94 -12.18 19.86 16.34
#